data_AF-A0A133ZAR6-F1
#
_entry.id   AF-A0A133ZAR6-F1
#
_cell.length_a   1.000
_cell.length_b   1.000
_cell.length_c   1.000
_cell.angle_alpha   90.00
_cell.angle_beta   90.00
_cell.angle_gamma   90.00
#
_symmetry.space_group_name_H-M   'P 1'
#
loop_
_entity.id
_entity.type
_entity.pdbx_description
1 polymer ?
#
loop_
_entity_poly.entity_id
_entity_poly.type
_entity_poly.pdbx_seq_one_letter_code
_entity_poly.pdbx_strand_id
1 'polypeptide(L)'
;MSPEQILLIAREFCARYGTTVTDFAALVAGASASAAKVEGIPVHADARQAAAALRRVLIAVPALGAYNKEFADYCAQVFLRVAATR
;
A
#
# COMPACT_ATOMS: atom_id res chain seq x y z
N MET A 1 0.16 -7.68 -1.95
CA MET A 1 -0.47 -7.34 -0.66
C MET A 1 -1.92 -7.06 -0.95
N SER A 2 -2.86 -7.66 -0.22
CA SER A 2 -4.30 -7.49 -0.49
C SER A 2 -4.84 -6.19 0.12
N PRO A 3 -6.01 -5.68 -0.34
CA PRO A 3 -6.65 -4.51 0.28
C PRO A 3 -6.90 -4.68 1.78
N GLU A 4 -7.28 -5.87 2.24
CA GLU A 4 -7.54 -6.18 3.64
C GLU A 4 -6.26 -6.09 4.47
N GLN A 5 -5.13 -6.53 3.93
CA GLN A 5 -3.83 -6.37 4.57
C GLN A 5 -3.44 -4.89 4.72
N ILE A 6 -3.69 -4.08 3.69
CA ILE A 6 -3.43 -2.64 3.77
C ILE A 6 -4.37 -1.99 4.81
N LEU A 7 -5.65 -2.39 4.87
CA LEU A 7 -6.58 -1.88 5.87
C LEU A 7 -6.15 -2.22 7.31
N LEU A 8 -5.63 -3.42 7.56
CA LEU A 8 -5.07 -3.78 8.86
C LEU A 8 -3.90 -2.87 9.24
N ILE A 9 -2.99 -2.62 8.29
CA ILE A 9 -1.88 -1.68 8.48
C ILE A 9 -2.40 -0.26 8.74
N ALA A 10 -3.40 0.18 7.98
CA ALA A 10 -4.01 1.51 8.12
C ALA A 10 -4.66 1.71 9.48
N ARG A 11 -5.38 0.70 9.99
CA ARG A 11 -6.01 0.76 11.32
C ARG A 11 -4.98 0.93 12.43
N GLU A 12 -3.91 0.14 12.40
CA GLU A 12 -2.83 0.24 13.38
C GLU A 12 -2.12 1.59 13.30
N PHE A 13 -1.82 2.05 12.09
CA PHE A 13 -1.23 3.36 11.86
C PHE A 13 -2.14 4.49 12.38
N CYS A 14 -3.43 4.43 12.07
CA CYS A 14 -4.42 5.39 12.54
C CYS A 14 -4.47 5.46 14.08
N ALA A 15 -4.51 4.31 14.74
CA ALA A 15 -4.50 4.22 16.20
C ALA A 15 -3.23 4.83 16.81
N ARG A 16 -2.07 4.65 16.17
CA ARG A 16 -0.78 5.15 16.65
C ARG A 16 -0.58 6.66 16.47
N TYR A 17 -1.09 7.22 15.38
CA TYR A 17 -0.81 8.60 14.94
C TYR A 17 -2.01 9.55 15.07
N GLY A 18 -3.17 9.06 15.54
CA GLY A 18 -4.35 9.89 15.77
C GLY A 18 -4.99 10.39 14.47
N THR A 19 -5.01 9.55 13.43
CA THR A 19 -5.69 9.85 12.16
C THR A 19 -6.77 8.79 11.87
N THR A 20 -7.47 8.91 10.75
CA THR A 20 -8.53 8.00 10.33
C THR A 20 -8.40 7.65 8.86
N VAL A 21 -8.91 6.48 8.49
CA VAL A 21 -9.09 6.09 7.09
C VAL A 21 -10.27 6.88 6.53
N THR A 22 -10.02 7.65 5.46
CA THR A 22 -11.03 8.50 4.81
C THR A 22 -11.40 7.99 3.43
N ASP A 23 -10.54 7.20 2.79
CA ASP A 23 -10.77 6.66 1.45
C ASP A 23 -10.32 5.19 1.37
N PHE A 24 -11.30 4.28 1.27
CA PHE A 24 -11.06 2.84 1.11
C PHE A 24 -10.71 2.47 -0.34
N ALA A 25 -11.16 3.24 -1.33
CA ALA A 25 -10.81 3.02 -2.73
C ALA A 25 -9.32 3.29 -2.96
N ALA A 26 -8.74 4.26 -2.26
CA ALA A 26 -7.29 4.50 -2.23
C ALA A 26 -6.50 3.26 -1.77
N LEU A 27 -6.98 2.55 -0.74
CA LEU A 27 -6.35 1.32 -0.26
C LEU A 27 -6.42 0.20 -1.31
N VAL A 28 -7.58 0.03 -1.95
CA VAL A 28 -7.78 -0.94 -3.04
C VAL A 28 -6.88 -0.60 -4.24
N ALA A 29 -6.76 0.68 -4.59
CA ALA A 29 -5.89 1.14 -5.67
C ALA A 29 -4.42 0.83 -5.36
N GLY A 30 -3.96 1.11 -4.15
CA GLY A 30 -2.60 0.77 -3.71
C GLY A 30 -2.32 -0.73 -3.78
N ALA A 31 -3.23 -1.56 -3.26
CA ALA A 31 -3.11 -3.01 -3.33
C ALA A 31 -3.04 -3.51 -4.78
N SER A 32 -3.95 -3.03 -5.63
CA SER A 32 -4.03 -3.37 -7.05
C SER A 32 -2.77 -2.97 -7.80
N ALA A 33 -2.23 -1.78 -7.53
CA ALA A 33 -0.98 -1.32 -8.12
C ALA A 33 0.20 -2.23 -7.77
N SER A 34 0.25 -2.74 -6.54
CA SER A 34 1.31 -3.67 -6.10
C SER A 34 1.20 -5.08 -6.70
N ALA A 35 -0.03 -5.51 -7.02
CA ALA A 35 -0.34 -6.86 -7.49
C ALA A 35 -0.66 -6.92 -9.00
N ALA A 36 -0.42 -5.83 -9.72
CA ALA A 36 -0.89 -5.63 -11.09
C ALA A 36 -0.35 -6.70 -12.05
N LYS A 37 -1.28 -7.24 -12.85
CA LYS A 37 -1.01 -8.13 -13.98
C LYS A 37 -1.86 -7.69 -15.16
N VAL A 38 -1.33 -7.79 -16.38
CA VAL A 38 -2.06 -7.53 -17.63
C VAL A 38 -1.99 -8.81 -18.46
N GLU A 39 -3.14 -9.39 -18.81
CA GLU A 39 -3.20 -10.71 -19.48
C GLU A 39 -2.41 -11.80 -18.72
N GLY A 40 -2.41 -11.73 -17.38
CA GLY A 40 -1.66 -12.63 -16.51
C GLY A 40 -0.15 -12.32 -16.38
N ILE A 41 0.38 -11.40 -17.19
CA ILE A 41 1.78 -10.99 -17.19
C ILE A 41 2.03 -10.02 -16.02
N PRO A 42 3.01 -10.31 -15.12
CA PRO A 42 3.37 -9.39 -14.05
C PRO A 42 3.84 -8.05 -14.60
N VAL A 43 3.25 -6.96 -14.11
CA VAL A 43 3.67 -5.60 -14.48
C VAL A 43 5.03 -5.24 -13.87
N HIS A 44 5.32 -5.76 -12.67
CA HIS A 44 6.55 -5.48 -11.94
C HIS A 44 7.53 -6.64 -12.05
N ALA A 45 8.79 -6.34 -12.37
CA ALA A 45 9.82 -7.38 -12.48
C ALA A 45 10.27 -7.94 -11.12
N ASP A 46 10.13 -7.14 -10.06
CA ASP A 46 10.58 -7.49 -8.72
C ASP A 46 9.71 -6.84 -7.62
N ALA A 47 9.90 -7.30 -6.38
CA ALA A 47 9.16 -6.80 -5.22
C ALA A 47 9.43 -5.31 -4.91
N ARG A 48 10.58 -4.76 -5.31
CA ARG A 48 10.91 -3.33 -5.10
C ARG A 48 10.10 -2.46 -6.05
N GLN A 49 9.94 -2.87 -7.30
CA GLN A 49 9.07 -2.18 -8.25
C GLN A 49 7.60 -2.21 -7.80
N ALA A 50 7.12 -3.36 -7.34
CA ALA A 50 5.77 -3.48 -6.78
C ALA A 50 5.54 -2.60 -5.54
N ALA A 51 6.51 -2.56 -4.62
CA ALA A 51 6.46 -1.69 -3.44
C ALA A 51 6.51 -0.19 -3.82
N ALA A 52 7.31 0.17 -4.82
CA ALA A 52 7.37 1.54 -5.32
C ALA A 52 6.06 1.97 -5.99
N ALA A 53 5.38 1.06 -6.70
CA ALA A 53 4.07 1.32 -7.29
C ALA A 53 2.99 1.52 -6.21
N LEU A 54 2.96 0.66 -5.18
CA LEU A 54 2.08 0.80 -4.01
C LEU A 54 2.24 2.20 -3.39
N ARG A 55 3.48 2.57 -3.06
CA ARG A 55 3.82 3.86 -2.48
C ARG A 55 3.36 5.02 -3.34
N ARG A 56 3.65 4.97 -4.64
CA ARG A 56 3.32 6.03 -5.59
C ARG A 56 1.81 6.28 -5.63
N VAL A 57 1.02 5.22 -5.66
CA VAL A 57 -0.44 5.33 -5.69
C VAL A 57 -0.98 5.90 -4.39
N LEU A 58 -0.51 5.44 -3.22
CA LEU A 58 -0.97 5.98 -1.93
C LEU A 58 -0.53 7.43 -1.66
N ILE A 59 0.52 7.90 -2.33
CA ILE A 59 0.89 9.32 -2.33
C ILE A 59 -0.04 10.13 -3.24
N ALA A 60 -0.36 9.61 -4.43
CA ALA A 60 -1.20 10.30 -5.42
C ALA A 60 -2.69 10.31 -5.02
N VAL A 61 -3.14 9.27 -4.32
CA VAL A 61 -4.51 9.10 -3.84
C VAL A 61 -4.45 8.88 -2.33
N PRO A 62 -4.59 9.95 -1.53
CA PRO A 62 -4.51 9.88 -0.07
C PRO A 62 -5.61 9.00 0.52
N ALA A 63 -5.22 8.03 1.35
CA ALA A 63 -6.17 7.12 2.01
C ALA A 63 -6.58 7.57 3.42
N LEU A 64 -5.75 8.39 4.06
CA LEU A 64 -5.91 8.85 5.45
C LEU A 64 -6.18 10.35 5.51
N GLY A 65 -6.73 10.81 6.63
CA GLY A 65 -6.91 12.24 6.88
C GLY A 65 -5.59 13.02 7.07
N ALA A 66 -4.50 12.35 7.45
CA ALA A 66 -3.17 12.93 7.62
C ALA A 66 -2.06 11.87 7.45
N TYR A 67 -0.79 12.32 7.38
CA TYR A 67 0.39 11.44 7.35
C TYR A 67 0.44 10.45 6.17
N ASN A 68 -0.15 10.81 5.02
CA ASN A 68 -0.26 9.90 3.88
C ASN A 68 1.08 9.52 3.27
N LYS A 69 2.07 10.41 3.29
CA LYS A 69 3.41 10.11 2.79
C LYS A 69 4.09 9.07 3.67
N GLU A 70 4.04 9.27 4.99
CA GLU A 70 4.59 8.36 5.99
C GLU A 70 3.90 7.01 5.94
N PHE A 71 2.56 7.02 5.80
CA PHE A 71 1.77 5.81 5.62
C PHE A 71 2.15 5.05 4.35
N ALA A 72 2.29 5.74 3.21
CA ALA A 72 2.73 5.13 1.96
C ALA A 72 4.16 4.57 2.04
N ASP A 73 5.07 5.30 2.67
CA ASP A 73 6.45 4.86 2.96
C ASP A 73 6.43 3.57 3.82
N TYR A 74 5.60 3.54 4.86
CA TYR A 74 5.45 2.39 5.76
C TYR A 74 4.87 1.16 5.05
N CYS A 75 3.78 1.31 4.28
CA CYS A 75 3.19 0.22 3.51
C CYS A 75 4.19 -0.43 2.55
N ALA A 76 5.01 0.36 1.87
CA ALA A 76 6.05 -0.15 0.98
C ALA A 76 7.13 -0.96 1.73
N GLN A 77 7.54 -0.50 2.92
CA GLN A 77 8.49 -1.25 3.76
C GLN A 77 7.91 -2.57 4.26
N VAL A 78 6.66 -2.57 4.73
CA VAL A 78 5.97 -3.80 5.15
C VAL A 78 5.84 -4.76 3.96
N PHE A 79 5.49 -4.27 2.78
CA PHE A 79 5.42 -5.07 1.56
C PHE A 79 6.74 -5.79 1.27
N LEU A 80 7.85 -5.06 1.28
CA LEU A 80 9.18 -5.63 1.03
C LEU A 80 9.55 -6.69 2.05
N ARG A 81 9.25 -6.45 3.33
CA ARG A 81 9.56 -7.39 4.40
C ARG A 81 8.75 -8.68 4.30
N VAL A 82 7.48 -8.59 3.92
CA VAL A 82 6.64 -9.77 3.68
C VAL A 82 7.07 -10.52 2.42
N ALA A 83 7.46 -9.79 1.36
CA ALA A 83 7.92 -10.41 0.12
C ALA A 83 9.25 -11.16 0.28
N ALA A 84 10.12 -10.72 1.18
CA ALA A 84 11.40 -11.39 1.48
C ALA A 84 11.25 -12.73 2.24
N THR A 85 10.08 -12.99 2.83
CA THR A 85 9.80 -14.22 3.60
C THR A 85 9.14 -15.31 2.74
N ARG A 86 8.97 -15.08 1.44
CA ARG A 86 8.47 -16.07 0.45
C ARG A 86 9.59 -16.57 -0.43
#